data_AF-A0A7W1AA39-F1
#
_entry.id   AF-A0A7W1AA39-F1
#
_cell.length_a   1.000
_cell.length_b   1.000
_cell.length_c   1.000
_cell.angle_alpha   90.00
_cell.angle_beta   90.00
_cell.angle_gamma   90.00
#
_symmetry.space_group_name_H-M   'P 1'
#
loop_
_entity.id
_entity.type
_entity.pdbx_description
1 polymer ?
#
loop_
_entity_poly.entity_id
_entity_poly.type
_entity_poly.pdbx_seq_one_letter_code
_entity_poly.pdbx_strand_id
1 'polypeptide(L)'
;VAAAEFILAAAGREDLPKAWKLSHPELKAQCACTYKQWLTGNIPVQYYPTTNLDGAEFGVDEASEGRVVLEVLLTPKAGEEIPPHAFFIGLKTVGKGKQERWLVDYWAPSGSPPVPRSQG
;
A
#
# COMPACT_ATOMS: atom_id res chain seq x y z
N VAL A 1 -2.52 6.70 8.65
CA VAL A 1 -3.76 5.89 8.70
C VAL A 1 -4.11 5.29 7.33
N ALA A 2 -4.20 6.07 6.24
CA ALA A 2 -4.56 5.54 4.91
C ALA A 2 -3.66 4.40 4.38
N ALA A 3 -2.34 4.50 4.52
CA ALA A 3 -1.39 3.49 4.01
C ALA A 3 -1.57 2.10 4.66
N ALA A 4 -1.56 2.04 5.99
CA ALA A 4 -1.72 0.78 6.73
C ALA A 4 -3.09 0.12 6.45
N GLU A 5 -4.16 0.92 6.45
CA GLU A 5 -5.50 0.39 6.13
C GLU A 5 -5.59 -0.13 4.69
N PHE A 6 -4.90 0.53 3.75
CA PHE A 6 -4.85 0.08 2.37
C PHE A 6 -4.10 -1.24 2.22
N ILE A 7 -3.00 -1.45 2.96
CA ILE A 7 -2.25 -2.71 2.94
C ILE A 7 -3.16 -3.88 3.34
N LEU A 8 -3.87 -3.76 4.47
CA LEU A 8 -4.81 -4.80 4.91
C LEU A 8 -5.96 -5.01 3.92
N ALA A 9 -6.62 -3.92 3.52
CA ALA A 9 -7.81 -3.97 2.68
C ALA A 9 -7.52 -4.46 1.25
N ALA A 10 -6.45 -3.93 0.64
CA ALA A 10 -6.07 -4.16 -0.74
C ALA A 10 -5.06 -5.30 -0.84
N ALA A 11 -3.83 -5.12 -0.36
CA ALA A 11 -2.76 -6.13 -0.51
C ALA A 11 -3.13 -7.46 0.15
N GLY A 12 -3.70 -7.42 1.36
CA GLY A 12 -4.22 -8.56 2.12
C GLY A 12 -5.57 -9.10 1.62
N ARG A 13 -6.26 -8.36 0.75
CA ARG A 13 -7.61 -8.68 0.23
C ARG A 13 -8.68 -8.82 1.33
N GLU A 14 -8.49 -8.19 2.49
CA GLU A 14 -9.42 -8.30 3.62
C GLU A 14 -10.71 -7.49 3.44
N ASP A 15 -10.67 -6.38 2.69
CA ASP A 15 -11.83 -5.49 2.47
C ASP A 15 -11.69 -4.71 1.14
N LEU A 16 -12.05 -5.36 0.03
CA LEU A 16 -11.98 -4.76 -1.30
C LEU A 16 -12.85 -3.48 -1.48
N PRO A 17 -14.06 -3.37 -0.91
CA PRO A 17 -14.80 -2.12 -0.89
C PRO A 17 -14.05 -0.97 -0.21
N LYS A 18 -13.39 -1.21 0.93
CA LYS A 18 -12.55 -0.22 1.60
C LYS A 18 -11.33 0.13 0.77
N ALA A 19 -10.65 -0.87 0.20
CA ALA A 19 -9.53 -0.66 -0.72
C ALA A 19 -9.91 0.28 -1.87
N TRP A 20 -11.08 0.09 -2.49
CA TRP A 20 -11.56 0.99 -3.54
C TRP A 20 -11.72 2.45 -3.06
N LYS A 21 -12.20 2.67 -1.84
CA LYS A 21 -12.36 4.02 -1.28
C LYS A 21 -11.01 4.68 -0.96
N LEU A 22 -10.03 3.88 -0.56
CA LEU A 22 -8.67 4.32 -0.26
C LEU A 22 -7.81 4.54 -1.52
N SER A 23 -8.18 3.93 -2.66
CA SER A 23 -7.49 4.09 -3.93
C SER A 23 -7.80 5.42 -4.62
N HIS A 24 -6.75 6.13 -5.02
CA HIS A 24 -6.80 7.27 -5.93
C HIS A 24 -7.30 6.83 -7.33
N PRO A 25 -7.96 7.72 -8.10
CA PRO A 25 -8.34 7.40 -9.48
C PRO A 25 -7.19 6.94 -10.37
N GLU A 26 -5.96 7.45 -10.17
CA GLU A 26 -4.77 7.05 -10.92
C GLU A 26 -4.45 5.56 -10.74
N LEU A 27 -4.50 5.04 -9.51
CA LEU A 27 -4.28 3.61 -9.26
C LEU A 27 -5.36 2.75 -9.91
N LYS A 28 -6.63 3.16 -9.82
CA LYS A 28 -7.76 2.44 -10.46
C LYS A 28 -7.62 2.41 -11.98
N ALA A 29 -7.07 3.48 -12.57
CA ALA A 29 -6.86 3.58 -14.01
C ALA A 29 -5.80 2.61 -14.52
N GLN A 30 -4.80 2.21 -13.70
CA GLN A 30 -3.73 1.29 -14.11
C GLN A 30 -4.25 -0.06 -14.61
N CYS A 31 -5.35 -0.55 -14.04
CA CYS A 31 -6.00 -1.79 -14.49
C CYS A 31 -7.28 -1.56 -15.32
N ALA A 32 -7.66 -0.29 -15.54
CA ALA A 32 -8.95 0.10 -16.12
C ALA A 32 -10.16 -0.60 -15.45
N CYS A 33 -10.07 -0.91 -14.16
CA CYS A 33 -11.08 -1.70 -13.46
C CYS A 33 -12.32 -0.86 -13.12
N THR A 34 -13.49 -1.38 -13.45
CA THR A 34 -14.75 -0.95 -12.82
C THR A 34 -14.77 -1.36 -11.35
N TYR A 35 -15.64 -0.74 -10.54
CA TYR A 35 -15.85 -1.16 -9.15
C TYR A 35 -16.19 -2.65 -9.04
N LYS A 36 -17.04 -3.18 -9.93
CA LYS A 36 -17.40 -4.60 -9.92
C LYS A 36 -16.19 -5.51 -10.20
N GLN A 37 -15.31 -5.13 -11.12
CA GLN A 37 -14.07 -5.87 -11.37
C GLN A 37 -13.10 -5.76 -10.20
N TRP A 38 -13.01 -4.61 -9.54
CA TRP A 38 -12.17 -4.45 -8.36
C TRP A 38 -12.56 -5.42 -7.24
N LEU A 39 -13.86 -5.64 -7.05
CA LEU A 39 -14.38 -6.56 -6.04
C LEU A 39 -14.07 -8.04 -6.30
N THR A 40 -13.54 -8.40 -7.48
CA THR A 40 -13.06 -9.77 -7.72
C THR A 40 -11.64 -9.99 -7.19
N GLY A 41 -10.94 -8.92 -6.78
CA GLY A 41 -9.55 -8.98 -6.32
C GLY A 41 -8.51 -8.97 -7.43
N ASN A 42 -8.94 -8.93 -8.71
CA ASN A 42 -8.06 -8.68 -9.85
C ASN A 42 -7.80 -7.16 -9.98
N ILE A 43 -6.91 -6.66 -9.13
CA ILE A 43 -6.60 -5.23 -8.96
C ILE A 43 -5.10 -4.98 -9.13
N PRO A 44 -4.65 -3.73 -9.41
CA PRO A 44 -3.25 -3.39 -9.66
C PRO A 44 -2.49 -3.25 -8.32
N VAL A 45 -2.73 -4.19 -7.41
CA VAL A 45 -2.13 -4.26 -6.08
C VAL A 45 -1.68 -5.69 -5.89
N GLN A 46 -0.37 -5.91 -5.89
CA GLN A 46 0.20 -7.23 -5.69
C GLN A 46 -0.30 -7.80 -4.36
N TYR A 47 -0.75 -9.05 -4.39
CA TYR A 47 -1.21 -9.73 -3.19
C TYR A 47 -0.03 -9.97 -2.23
N TYR A 48 -0.25 -9.67 -0.96
CA TYR A 48 0.64 -10.05 0.13
C TYR A 48 -0.23 -10.44 1.33
N PRO A 49 -0.14 -11.67 1.84
CA PRO A 49 -0.97 -12.11 2.96
C PRO A 49 -0.63 -11.34 4.23
N THR A 50 -1.65 -10.77 4.85
CA THR A 50 -1.53 -9.92 6.03
C THR A 50 -1.89 -10.64 7.34
N THR A 51 -2.52 -11.82 7.27
CA THR A 51 -3.03 -12.57 8.42
C THR A 51 -1.96 -12.94 9.45
N ASN A 52 -0.72 -13.16 8.98
CA ASN A 52 0.42 -13.56 9.81
C ASN A 52 1.53 -12.50 9.82
N LEU A 53 1.19 -11.22 9.70
CA LEU A 53 2.16 -10.14 9.89
C LEU A 53 2.58 -10.04 11.36
N ASP A 54 3.89 -9.89 11.57
CA ASP A 54 4.48 -9.46 12.84
C ASP A 54 4.50 -7.93 12.92
N GLY A 55 4.78 -7.27 11.79
CA GLY A 55 4.80 -5.82 11.73
C GLY A 55 4.98 -5.25 10.32
N ALA A 56 4.89 -3.93 10.25
CA ALA A 56 5.21 -3.14 9.07
C ALA A 56 6.09 -1.95 9.47
N GLU A 57 7.20 -1.77 8.79
CA GLU A 57 8.07 -0.60 8.97
C GLU A 57 7.97 0.33 7.77
N PHE A 58 7.86 1.64 8.02
CA PHE A 58 7.73 2.65 6.98
C PHE A 58 8.98 3.53 6.93
N GLY A 59 9.47 3.81 5.73
CA GLY A 59 10.48 4.82 5.42
C GLY A 59 9.96 5.80 4.39
N VAL A 60 10.38 7.06 4.45
CA VAL A 60 10.07 8.04 3.40
C VAL A 60 11.07 7.84 2.26
N ASP A 61 10.56 7.57 1.06
CA ASP A 61 11.35 7.47 -0.17
C ASP A 61 11.37 8.82 -0.90
N GLU A 62 10.19 9.41 -1.12
CA GLU A 62 10.02 10.73 -1.72
C GLU A 62 8.94 11.53 -0.99
N ALA A 63 9.14 12.83 -0.83
CA ALA A 63 8.11 13.74 -0.32
C ALA A 63 8.10 15.05 -1.13
N SER A 64 6.92 15.42 -1.61
CA SER A 64 6.67 16.66 -2.34
C SER A 64 5.30 17.25 -1.95
N GLU A 65 4.97 18.44 -2.47
CA GLU A 65 3.70 19.08 -2.15
C GLU A 65 2.51 18.22 -2.64
N GLY A 66 1.70 17.73 -1.70
CA GLY A 66 0.52 16.92 -1.98
C GLY A 66 0.79 15.47 -2.40
N ARG A 67 2.05 14.99 -2.32
CA ARG A 67 2.42 13.59 -2.61
C ARG A 67 3.54 13.10 -1.70
N VAL A 68 3.42 11.87 -1.21
CA VAL A 68 4.49 11.17 -0.51
C VAL A 68 4.59 9.75 -1.06
N VAL A 69 5.81 9.25 -1.25
CA VAL A 69 6.10 7.83 -1.51
C VAL A 69 6.81 7.29 -0.30
N LEU A 70 6.28 6.20 0.24
CA LEU A 70 6.88 5.48 1.34
C LEU A 70 7.39 4.14 0.84
N GLU A 71 8.55 3.71 1.33
CA GLU A 71 8.89 2.31 1.34
C GLU A 71 8.27 1.67 2.59
N VAL A 72 7.63 0.51 2.44
CA VAL A 72 7.07 -0.29 3.52
C VAL A 72 7.65 -1.69 3.49
N LEU A 73 8.32 -2.09 4.57
CA LEU A 73 8.76 -3.46 4.79
C LEU A 73 7.67 -4.21 5.56
N LEU A 74 7.09 -5.22 4.93
CA LEU A 74 6.15 -6.15 5.56
C LEU A 74 6.92 -7.35 6.11
N THR A 75 6.83 -7.57 7.42
CA THR A 75 7.53 -8.66 8.12
C THR A 75 6.51 -9.67 8.62
N PRO A 76 6.53 -10.91 8.12
CA PRO A 76 5.68 -11.98 8.63
C PRO A 76 6.21 -12.51 9.97
N LYS A 77 5.34 -13.19 10.72
CA LYS A 77 5.71 -13.88 11.96
C LYS A 77 6.79 -14.93 11.70
N ALA A 78 7.62 -15.17 12.71
CA ALA A 78 8.65 -16.19 12.64
C ALA A 78 8.05 -17.57 12.32
N GLY A 79 8.63 -18.26 11.34
CA GLY A 79 8.21 -19.59 10.91
C GLY A 79 7.26 -19.61 9.71
N GLU A 80 6.81 -18.46 9.20
CA GLU A 80 6.09 -18.38 7.93
C GLU A 80 7.02 -18.63 6.74
N GLU A 81 6.52 -19.32 5.70
CA GLU A 81 7.29 -19.60 4.48
C GLU A 81 7.52 -18.36 3.61
N ILE A 82 6.72 -17.31 3.83
CA ILE A 82 6.77 -16.07 3.05
C ILE A 82 7.87 -15.19 3.64
N PRO A 83 8.85 -14.72 2.84
CA PRO A 83 9.88 -13.83 3.35
C PRO A 83 9.34 -12.41 3.62
N PRO A 84 10.03 -11.62 4.46
CA PRO A 84 9.83 -10.19 4.49
C PRO A 84 9.94 -9.59 3.09
N HIS A 85 9.06 -8.66 2.75
CA HIS A 85 9.02 -8.06 1.41
C HIS A 85 8.73 -6.57 1.52
N ALA A 86 9.48 -5.79 0.76
CA ALA A 86 9.35 -4.34 0.75
C ALA A 86 8.56 -3.87 -0.48
N PHE A 87 7.72 -2.85 -0.28
CA PHE A 87 6.89 -2.25 -1.32
C PHE A 87 7.02 -0.74 -1.28
N PHE A 88 6.90 -0.10 -2.43
CA PHE A 88 6.60 1.32 -2.49
C PHE A 88 5.09 1.52 -2.43
N ILE A 89 4.66 2.47 -1.59
CA ILE A 89 3.29 2.94 -1.49
C ILE A 89 3.26 4.46 -1.65
N GLY A 90 2.63 4.93 -2.73
CA GLY A 90 2.42 6.36 -2.98
C GLY A 90 1.08 6.82 -2.43
N LEU A 91 1.07 7.95 -1.76
CA LEU A 91 -0.13 8.64 -1.34
C LEU A 91 -0.18 10.04 -1.96
N LYS A 92 -1.36 10.42 -2.42
CA LYS A 92 -1.65 11.73 -3.00
C LYS A 92 -2.85 12.37 -2.30
N THR A 93 -2.76 13.67 -2.03
CA THR A 93 -3.88 14.43 -1.49
C THR A 93 -4.94 14.68 -2.55
N VAL A 94 -6.21 14.51 -2.19
CA VAL A 94 -7.35 14.94 -2.99
C VAL A 94 -8.30 15.79 -2.16
N GLY A 95 -9.04 16.67 -2.82
CA GLY A 95 -9.89 17.65 -2.15
C GLY A 95 -9.08 18.88 -1.72
N LYS A 96 -9.70 19.75 -0.90
CA LYS A 96 -9.07 20.96 -0.35
C LYS A 96 -9.63 21.23 1.05
N GLY A 97 -8.83 21.85 1.91
CA GLY A 97 -9.23 22.26 3.26
C GLY A 97 -9.79 21.09 4.07
N LYS A 98 -10.99 21.24 4.64
CA LYS A 98 -11.62 20.20 5.48
C LYS A 98 -11.99 18.91 4.74
N GLN A 99 -11.96 18.90 3.41
CA GLN A 99 -12.27 17.74 2.58
C GLN A 99 -11.00 17.05 2.04
N GLU A 100 -9.82 17.56 2.43
CA GLU A 100 -8.56 16.97 2.04
C GLU A 100 -8.41 15.57 2.63
N ARG A 101 -8.04 14.61 1.79
CA ARG A 101 -7.75 13.24 2.20
C ARG A 101 -6.60 12.68 1.38
N TRP A 102 -5.82 11.83 2.01
CA TRP A 102 -4.74 11.08 1.37
C TRP A 102 -5.28 9.76 0.82
N LEU A 103 -5.07 9.53 -0.46
CA LEU A 103 -5.45 8.29 -1.15
C LEU A 103 -4.22 7.63 -1.75
N VAL A 104 -4.24 6.30 -1.84
CA VAL A 104 -3.14 5.52 -2.41
C VAL A 104 -3.20 5.57 -3.92
N ASP A 105 -2.16 6.09 -4.54
CA ASP A 105 -2.07 6.23 -5.99
C ASP A 105 -1.03 5.30 -6.64
N TYR A 106 -0.17 4.68 -5.82
CA TYR A 106 0.90 3.82 -6.30
C TYR A 106 1.15 2.64 -5.35
N TRP A 107 1.40 1.46 -5.93
CA TRP A 107 1.82 0.25 -5.23
C TRP A 107 2.74 -0.57 -6.14
N ALA A 108 3.95 -0.89 -5.68
CA ALA A 108 4.88 -1.74 -6.42
C ALA A 108 5.87 -2.44 -5.48
N PRO A 109 6.40 -3.62 -5.83
CA PRO A 109 7.51 -4.21 -5.07
C PRO A 109 8.74 -3.29 -5.15
N SER A 110 9.44 -3.10 -4.02
CA SER A 110 10.74 -2.41 -4.04
C SER A 110 11.82 -3.41 -4.47
N GLY A 111 12.60 -3.04 -5.49
CA GLY A 111 13.56 -3.92 -6.15
C GLY A 111 14.87 -4.11 -5.40
N SER A 112 14.92 -3.87 -4.09
CA SER A 112 16.13 -4.05 -3.28
C SER A 112 15.76 -4.57 -1.89
N PRO A 113 16.52 -5.55 -1.35
CA PRO A 113 16.34 -5.95 0.04
C PRO A 113 16.49 -4.71 0.93
N PRO A 114 15.68 -4.59 2.00
CA PRO A 114 15.75 -3.44 2.89
C PRO A 114 17.19 -3.29 3.40
N VAL A 115 17.79 -2.13 3.14
CA VAL A 115 19.11 -1.80 3.69
C VAL A 115 18.95 -1.80 5.20
N PRO A 116 19.69 -2.62 5.96
CA PRO A 116 19.57 -2.61 7.42
C PRO A 116 19.81 -1.18 7.93
N ARG A 117 18.84 -0.60 8.66
CA ARG A 117 19.12 0.64 9.38
C ARG A 117 20.21 0.33 10.40
N SER A 118 21.40 0.87 10.20
CA SER A 118 22.41 0.88 11.26
C SER A 118 21.83 1.64 12.44
N GLN A 119 21.62 0.95 13.56
CA GLN A 119 21.31 1.62 14.81
C GLN A 119 22.50 2.52 15.17
N GLY A 120 22.25 3.82 15.26
CA GLY A 120 23.19 4.80 15.81
C GLY A 120 23.02 4.91 17.32
#